data_AF-A0A3G6JF19-F1
#
_entry.id   AF-A0A3G6JF19-F1
#
_cell.length_a   1.000
_cell.length_b   1.000
_cell.length_c   1.000
_cell.angle_alpha   90.00
_cell.angle_beta   90.00
_cell.angle_gamma   90.00
#
_symmetry.space_group_name_H-M   'P 1'
#
loop_
_entity.id
_entity.type
_entity.pdbx_description
1 polymer ?
#
loop_
_entity_poly.entity_id
_entity_poly.type
_entity_poly.pdbx_seq_one_letter_code
_entity_poly.pdbx_strand_id
1 'polypeptide(L)'
;MKIALQVLACLVAVEFFYIMYLETFATTSKKTAEVFQMDQEELSRPSVNTLFKNQGIYNGLLAVLTLIAAFANENSFTSFSLPGGS
;
A
#
# COMPACT_ATOMS: atom_id res chain seq x y z
N MET A 1 -11.03 -16.25 -14.78
CA MET A 1 -9.79 -15.56 -14.36
C MET A 1 -9.99 -14.44 -13.33
N LYS A 2 -11.16 -14.28 -12.68
CA LYS A 2 -11.39 -13.20 -11.71
C LYS A 2 -10.93 -13.54 -10.29
N ILE A 3 -11.22 -14.76 -9.83
CA ILE A 3 -10.93 -15.21 -8.45
C ILE A 3 -9.42 -15.28 -8.18
N ALA A 4 -8.62 -15.86 -9.08
CA ALA A 4 -7.17 -15.95 -8.90
C ALA A 4 -6.50 -14.57 -8.80
N LEU A 5 -6.94 -13.60 -9.62
CA LEU A 5 -6.46 -12.22 -9.55
C LEU A 5 -6.89 -11.53 -8.25
N GLN A 6 -8.11 -11.78 -7.76
CA GLN A 6 -8.57 -11.26 -6.48
C GLN A 6 -7.79 -11.83 -5.30
N VAL A 7 -7.50 -13.14 -5.32
CA VAL A 7 -6.64 -13.77 -4.30
C VAL A 7 -5.25 -13.14 -4.31
N LEU A 8 -4.64 -12.98 -5.50
CA LEU A 8 -3.34 -12.33 -5.62
C LEU A 8 -3.37 -10.87 -5.14
N ALA A 9 -4.39 -10.11 -5.52
CA ALA A 9 -4.56 -8.72 -5.08
C ALA A 9 -4.71 -8.61 -3.56
N CYS A 10 -5.43 -9.54 -2.92
CA CYS A 10 -5.50 -9.62 -1.47
C CYS A 10 -4.14 -9.90 -0.84
N LEU A 11 -3.34 -10.82 -1.40
CA LEU A 11 -1.99 -11.10 -0.91
C LEU A 11 -1.09 -9.86 -1.02
N VAL A 12 -1.10 -9.19 -2.17
CA VAL A 12 -0.35 -7.94 -2.39
C VAL A 12 -0.80 -6.84 -1.43
N ALA A 13 -2.10 -6.68 -1.19
CA ALA A 13 -2.60 -5.69 -0.23
C ALA A 13 -2.15 -6.01 1.21
N VAL A 14 -2.11 -7.29 1.60
CA VAL A 14 -1.57 -7.72 2.89
C VAL A 14 -0.08 -7.40 3.01
N GLU A 15 0.71 -7.61 1.95
CA GLU A 15 2.12 -7.24 1.90
C GLU A 15 2.31 -5.72 2.10
N PHE A 16 1.54 -4.90 1.39
CA PHE A 16 1.61 -3.44 1.56
C PHE A 16 1.19 -2.98 2.96
N PHE A 17 0.17 -3.59 3.58
CA PHE A 17 -0.19 -3.29 4.96
C PHE A 17 0.89 -3.71 5.95
N TYR A 18 1.56 -4.84 5.72
CA TYR A 18 2.68 -5.29 6.54
C TYR A 18 3.85 -4.30 6.45
N ILE A 19 4.21 -3.85 5.24
CA ILE A 19 5.24 -2.84 5.01
C ILE A 19 4.86 -1.51 5.69
N MET A 20 3.63 -1.02 5.49
CA MET A 20 3.12 0.17 6.18
C MET A 20 3.24 0.02 7.71
N TYR A 21 2.92 -1.14 8.26
CA TYR A 21 3.01 -1.36 9.69
C TYR A 21 4.45 -1.17 10.21
N LEU A 22 5.41 -1.79 9.53
CA LEU A 22 6.82 -1.68 9.85
C LEU A 22 7.35 -0.25 9.70
N GLU A 23 6.94 0.46 8.65
CA GLU A 23 7.43 1.80 8.34
C GLU A 23 6.79 2.90 9.18
N THR A 24 5.50 2.79 9.53
CA THR A 24 4.76 3.86 10.21
C THR A 24 4.67 3.66 11.72
N PHE A 25 4.39 2.43 12.17
CA PHE A 25 4.11 2.15 13.58
C PHE A 25 5.31 1.54 14.30
N ALA A 26 6.07 0.68 13.62
CA ALA A 26 7.20 -0.04 14.19
C ALA A 26 8.56 0.39 13.60
N THR A 27 8.69 1.64 13.13
CA THR A 27 9.83 2.14 12.34
C THR A 27 11.21 1.85 12.94
N THR A 28 11.35 1.92 14.26
CA THR A 28 12.64 1.71 14.96
C THR A 28 12.80 0.31 15.53
N SER A 29 11.92 -0.63 15.16
CA SER A 29 11.96 -1.99 15.68
C SER A 29 13.10 -2.81 15.06
N LYS A 30 13.55 -3.86 15.78
CA LYS A 30 14.50 -4.84 15.25
C LYS A 30 14.02 -5.49 13.95
N LYS A 31 12.71 -5.69 13.79
CA LYS A 31 12.17 -6.33 12.58
C LYS A 31 12.16 -5.39 11.38
N THR A 32 11.88 -4.11 11.58
CA THR A 32 12.06 -3.11 10.52
C THR A 32 13.52 -3.03 10.10
N ALA A 33 14.46 -2.99 11.06
CA ALA A 33 15.89 -3.05 10.78
C ALA A 33 16.30 -4.28 9.94
N GLU A 34 15.82 -5.48 10.30
CA GLU A 34 16.11 -6.70 9.55
C GLU A 34 15.49 -6.70 8.14
N VAL A 35 14.22 -6.30 8.00
CA VAL A 35 13.48 -6.31 6.73
C VAL A 35 14.05 -5.29 5.74
N PHE A 36 14.41 -4.10 6.22
CA PHE A 36 14.95 -3.02 5.38
C PHE A 36 16.48 -3.01 5.33
N GLN A 37 17.14 -3.94 6.04
CA GLN A 37 18.61 -4.07 6.10
C GLN A 37 19.29 -2.76 6.55
N MET A 38 18.77 -2.16 7.62
CA MET A 38 19.26 -0.91 8.19
C MET A 38 19.51 -1.04 9.69
N ASP A 39 20.46 -0.27 10.22
CA ASP A 39 20.68 -0.20 11.66
C ASP A 39 19.52 0.53 12.36
N GLN A 40 19.18 0.07 13.58
CA GLN A 40 18.12 0.71 14.38
C GLN A 40 18.45 2.17 14.73
N GLU A 41 19.73 2.49 14.91
CA GLU A 41 20.19 3.86 15.16
C GLU A 41 19.92 4.76 13.96
N GLU A 42 20.15 4.26 12.74
CA GLU A 42 19.84 4.97 11.50
C GLU A 42 18.32 5.18 11.33
N LEU A 43 17.51 4.14 11.59
CA LEU A 43 16.04 4.24 11.59
C LEU A 43 15.48 5.19 12.67
N SER A 44 16.24 5.40 13.73
CA SER A 44 15.89 6.31 14.83
C SER A 44 16.24 7.77 14.52
N ARG A 45 17.02 8.04 13.47
CA ARG A 45 17.30 9.41 13.04
C ARG A 45 16.01 10.11 12.64
N PRO A 46 15.73 11.33 13.14
CA PRO A 46 14.45 11.99 12.92
C PRO A 46 14.03 12.11 11.44
N SER A 47 14.99 12.38 10.55
CA SER A 47 14.74 12.49 9.10
C SER A 47 14.37 11.16 8.47
N VAL A 48 15.06 10.08 8.83
CA VAL A 48 14.80 8.71 8.34
C VAL A 48 13.47 8.22 8.89
N ASN A 49 13.21 8.42 10.18
CA ASN A 49 11.96 8.04 10.81
C ASN A 49 10.74 8.73 10.16
N THR A 50 10.86 10.02 9.87
CA THR A 50 9.82 10.80 9.18
C THR A 50 9.65 10.32 7.74
N LEU A 51 10.74 10.03 7.03
CA LEU A 51 10.69 9.51 5.67
C LEU A 51 9.96 8.17 5.61
N PHE A 52 10.31 7.24 6.50
CA PHE A 52 9.66 5.93 6.60
C PHE A 52 8.17 6.06 6.92
N LYS A 53 7.80 6.87 7.91
CA LYS A 53 6.37 7.10 8.23
C LYS A 53 5.60 7.65 7.04
N ASN A 54 6.19 8.56 6.29
CA ASN A 54 5.57 9.08 5.07
C ASN A 54 5.41 7.97 4.03
N GLN A 55 6.47 7.19 3.77
CA GLN A 55 6.44 6.03 2.87
C GLN A 55 5.38 5.00 3.27
N GLY A 56 5.28 4.70 4.56
CA GLY A 56 4.31 3.76 5.10
C GLY A 56 2.87 4.19 4.84
N ILE A 57 2.54 5.47 5.01
CA ILE A 57 1.19 5.97 4.67
C ILE A 57 0.88 5.79 3.18
N TYR A 58 1.84 6.03 2.28
CA TYR A 58 1.64 5.76 0.84
C TYR A 58 1.46 4.27 0.57
N ASN A 59 2.24 3.40 1.20
CA ASN A 59 2.08 1.94 1.10
C ASN A 59 0.69 1.49 1.61
N GLY A 60 0.18 2.08 2.69
CA GLY A 60 -1.18 1.85 3.17
C GLY A 60 -2.26 2.27 2.18
N LEU A 61 -2.09 3.43 1.55
CA LEU A 61 -3.00 3.90 0.50
C LEU A 61 -2.98 2.95 -0.71
N LEU A 62 -1.79 2.49 -1.13
CA LEU A 62 -1.67 1.51 -2.21
C LEU A 62 -2.39 0.21 -1.88
N ALA A 63 -2.26 -0.32 -0.66
CA ALA A 63 -3.00 -1.50 -0.22
C ALA A 63 -4.52 -1.33 -0.39
N VAL A 64 -5.06 -0.20 0.06
CA VAL A 64 -6.49 0.12 -0.07
C VAL A 64 -6.91 0.25 -1.53
N LEU A 65 -6.14 0.98 -2.34
CA LEU A 65 -6.43 1.15 -3.76
C LEU A 65 -6.36 -0.18 -4.53
N THR A 66 -5.43 -1.07 -4.19
CA THR A 66 -5.34 -2.42 -4.75
C THR A 66 -6.61 -3.23 -4.44
N LEU A 67 -7.11 -3.19 -3.20
CA LEU A 67 -8.36 -3.86 -2.84
C LEU A 67 -9.55 -3.24 -3.57
N ILE A 68 -9.65 -1.91 -3.62
CA ILE A 68 -10.71 -1.23 -4.38
C ILE A 68 -10.67 -1.67 -5.85
N ALA A 69 -9.50 -1.64 -6.49
CA ALA A 69 -9.35 -2.06 -7.88
C ALA A 69 -9.74 -3.53 -8.12
N ALA A 70 -9.41 -4.42 -7.17
CA ALA A 70 -9.71 -5.85 -7.29
C ALA A 70 -11.20 -6.19 -7.10
N PHE A 71 -11.95 -5.35 -6.37
CA PHE A 71 -13.36 -5.59 -6.04
C PHE A 71 -14.33 -4.57 -6.64
N ALA A 72 -13.83 -3.52 -7.29
CA ALA A 72 -14.65 -2.58 -8.04
C ALA A 72 -15.40 -3.31 -9.17
N ASN A 73 -16.69 -3.03 -9.30
CA ASN A 73 -17.49 -3.53 -10.41
C ASN A 73 -17.23 -2.66 -11.66
N GLU A 74 -17.16 -3.30 -12.83
CA GLU A 74 -16.94 -2.64 -14.13
C GLU A 74 -18.05 -1.62 -14.49
N ASN A 75 -19.17 -1.62 -13.78
CA ASN A 75 -20.37 -0.83 -14.10
C ASN A 75 -20.26 0.69 -13.83
N SER A 76 -19.14 1.19 -13.28
CA SER A 76 -18.98 2.61 -12.94
C SER A 76 -18.21 3.44 -13.96
N PHE A 77 -17.55 2.82 -14.95
CA PHE A 77 -16.76 3.56 -15.95
C PHE A 77 -17.49 3.74 -17.30
N THR A 78 -18.52 2.94 -17.58
CA THR A 78 -19.31 3.01 -18.81
C THR A 78 -20.37 4.12 -18.85
N SER A 79 -20.61 4.84 -17.75
CA SER A 79 -21.54 5.98 -17.72
C SER A 79 -20.91 7.34 -18.04
N PHE A 80 -19.59 7.42 -18.28
CA PHE A 80 -18.99 8.61 -18.89
C PHE A 80 -19.15 8.56 -20.42
N SER A 81 -20.40 8.55 -20.88
CA SER A 81 -20.71 8.93 -22.25
C SER A 81 -20.68 10.46 -22.31
N LEU A 82 -19.84 11.04 -23.17
CA LEU A 82 -19.86 12.47 -23.42
C LEU A 82 -21.29 12.90 -23.80
N PRO A 83 -21.87 13.94 -23.17
CA PRO A 83 -23.17 14.44 -23.58
C PRO A 83 -23.01 15.15 -24.93
N GLY A 84 -23.49 14.53 -26.00
CA GLY A 84 -23.60 15.17 -27.32
C GLY A 84 -22.90 14.40 -28.44
N GLY A 85 -23.58 13.38 -28.95
CA GLY A 85 -23.26 12.71 -30.21
C GLY A 85 -24.53 12.49 -31.00
N SER A 86 -25.08 13.57 -31.53
CA SER A 86 -26.06 13.60 -32.63
C SER A 86 -25.86 14.88 -33.41
#